data_AF-A0A6A7KUG7-F1
#
_entry.id   AF-A0A6A7KUG7-F1
#
_cell.length_a   1.000
_cell.length_b   1.000
_cell.length_c   1.000
_cell.angle_alpha   90.00
_cell.angle_beta   90.00
_cell.angle_gamma   90.00
#
_symmetry.space_group_name_H-M   'P 1'
#
loop_
_entity.id
_entity.type
_entity.pdbx_description
1 polymer ?
#
loop_
_entity_poly.entity_id
_entity_poly.type
_entity_poly.pdbx_seq_one_letter_code
_entity_poly.pdbx_strand_id
1 'polypeptide(L)'
;MTGVIDFLNRRFSADSSGSLRNALLAAAMAALSACQAPAPSGPEGSWSILPAGAARLTLNLAGLPGEARHARFRSADGRYVEETAQWGGDSGAPSAGVRLSEASPGPPLTDPDGPNAIIPSWTALQDKRPAFTEPGSAQAAFGPVSWWRASLGTAVCVLFLHRLPPQQTAAATLSGYYCNPPGSPLSSDAAVTVVQSIGLRPRPEGQ
;
A
#
# COMPACT_ATOMS: atom_id res chain seq x y z
N MET A 1 -7.17 -5.92 53.33
CA MET A 1 -6.90 -6.87 52.22
C MET A 1 -5.62 -6.38 51.56
N THR A 2 -4.44 -6.45 52.17
CA THR A 2 -3.65 -7.63 52.62
C THR A 2 -3.35 -8.59 51.47
N GLY A 3 -2.10 -8.59 50.99
CA GLY A 3 -1.60 -9.67 50.14
C GLY A 3 -0.36 -9.33 49.31
N VAL A 4 0.81 -9.72 49.84
CA VAL A 4 2.01 -10.15 49.09
C VAL A 4 2.99 -9.06 48.63
N ILE A 5 3.53 -8.33 49.61
CA ILE A 5 4.96 -8.00 49.65
C ILE A 5 5.60 -9.15 50.44
N ASP A 6 6.09 -10.19 49.77
CA ASP A 6 6.95 -11.19 50.44
C ASP A 6 7.85 -11.95 49.44
N PHE A 7 8.64 -11.21 48.68
CA PHE A 7 9.78 -11.79 47.96
C PHE A 7 10.97 -10.84 47.89
N LEU A 8 11.33 -10.30 49.06
CA LEU A 8 12.64 -9.71 49.30
C LEU A 8 13.25 -10.39 50.51
N ASN A 9 14.01 -11.48 50.30
CA ASN A 9 15.21 -11.83 51.07
C ASN A 9 15.57 -13.30 50.87
N ARG A 10 16.60 -13.56 50.07
CA ARG A 10 17.73 -14.44 50.45
C ARG A 10 18.77 -14.50 49.34
N ARG A 11 20.02 -14.22 49.74
CA ARG A 11 21.29 -14.32 48.99
C ARG A 11 21.49 -13.16 48.00
N PHE A 12 22.32 -12.16 48.23
CA PHE A 12 23.70 -12.20 48.74
C PHE A 12 24.06 -10.83 49.37
N SER A 13 24.70 -10.83 50.55
CA SER A 13 25.47 -9.69 51.08
C SER A 13 26.95 -9.82 50.67
N ALA A 14 27.65 -8.67 50.69
CA ALA A 14 29.05 -8.39 50.34
C ALA A 14 29.22 -7.98 48.85
N ASP A 15 29.86 -6.88 48.45
CA ASP A 15 30.74 -5.92 49.13
C ASP A 15 30.97 -4.70 48.19
N SER A 16 31.42 -3.56 48.73
CA SER A 16 32.08 -2.40 48.07
C SER A 16 31.30 -1.61 46.99
N SER A 17 30.73 -0.43 47.26
CA SER A 17 31.36 0.90 47.38
C SER A 17 31.93 1.50 46.07
N GLY A 18 31.40 2.65 45.65
CA GLY A 18 32.12 3.62 44.82
C GLY A 18 31.80 3.73 43.32
N SER A 19 31.31 2.68 42.64
CA SER A 19 31.24 2.68 41.16
C SER A 19 29.83 2.93 40.58
N LEU A 20 28.76 2.62 41.31
CA LEU A 20 27.41 2.53 40.75
C LEU A 20 26.65 3.87 40.62
N ARG A 21 27.10 4.95 41.30
CA ARG A 21 26.43 6.26 41.21
C ARG A 21 26.68 6.98 39.89
N ASN A 22 27.85 6.77 39.27
CA ASN A 22 28.17 7.38 37.96
C ASN A 22 27.53 6.64 36.78
N ALA A 23 27.14 5.38 36.94
CA ALA A 23 26.44 4.61 35.90
C ALA A 23 24.95 4.98 35.80
N LEU A 24 24.32 5.41 36.91
CA LEU A 24 22.89 5.74 36.95
C LEU A 24 22.55 7.12 36.35
N LEU A 25 23.49 8.06 36.29
CA LEU A 25 23.30 9.35 35.62
C LEU A 25 23.53 9.30 34.10
N ALA A 26 24.30 8.33 33.60
CA ALA A 26 24.48 8.10 32.16
C ALA A 26 23.28 7.36 31.52
N ALA A 27 22.55 6.55 32.29
CA ALA A 27 21.38 5.82 31.80
C ALA A 27 20.12 6.71 31.67
N ALA A 28 20.05 7.83 32.39
CA ALA A 28 18.89 8.73 32.35
C ALA A 28 18.88 9.69 31.14
N MET A 29 20.00 9.88 30.44
CA MET A 29 20.07 10.71 29.21
C MET A 29 19.98 9.91 27.91
N ALA A 30 20.09 8.57 27.95
CA ALA A 30 19.95 7.72 26.76
C ALA A 30 18.48 7.36 26.42
N ALA A 31 17.53 7.67 27.31
CA ALA A 31 16.12 7.30 27.14
C ALA A 31 15.27 8.35 26.39
N LEU A 32 15.83 9.51 26.04
CA LEU A 32 15.09 10.58 25.33
C LEU A 32 15.31 10.61 23.82
N SER A 33 16.18 9.74 23.28
CA SER A 33 16.53 9.75 21.84
C SER A 33 15.90 8.61 21.02
N ALA A 34 15.07 7.75 21.62
CA ALA A 34 14.53 6.55 20.97
C ALA A 34 13.09 6.67 20.45
N CYS A 35 12.49 7.86 20.43
CA CYS A 35 11.16 8.11 19.87
C CYS A 35 11.21 9.16 18.76
N GLN A 36 12.10 8.97 17.79
CA GLN A 36 11.94 9.61 16.48
C GLN A 36 12.01 8.50 15.45
N ALA A 37 10.89 7.77 15.31
CA ALA A 37 10.65 7.09 14.05
C ALA A 37 10.75 8.17 12.97
N PRO A 38 11.57 7.98 11.91
CA PRO A 38 11.59 8.94 10.82
C PRO A 38 10.16 9.12 10.33
N ALA A 39 9.71 10.38 10.28
CA ALA A 39 8.44 10.71 9.65
C ALA A 39 8.40 10.05 8.26
N PRO A 40 7.25 9.51 7.82
CA PRO A 40 7.16 8.96 6.48
C PRO A 40 7.68 10.02 5.49
N SER A 41 8.68 9.65 4.69
CA SER A 41 9.45 10.54 3.82
C SER A 41 8.66 11.09 2.62
N GLY A 42 7.33 11.11 2.71
CA GLY A 42 6.43 11.66 1.72
C GLY A 42 6.13 13.14 1.97
N PRO A 43 5.60 13.86 0.97
CA PRO A 43 5.14 15.22 1.15
C PRO A 43 4.02 15.25 2.21
N GLU A 44 3.98 16.31 3.01
CA GLU A 44 2.85 16.56 3.90
C GLU A 44 1.55 16.60 3.09
N GLY A 45 0.46 16.08 3.66
CA GLY A 45 -0.82 16.03 3.00
C GLY A 45 -1.88 15.35 3.84
N SER A 46 -3.05 15.13 3.24
CA SER A 46 -4.19 14.52 3.93
C SER A 46 -4.91 13.50 3.07
N TRP A 47 -5.38 12.44 3.73
CA TRP A 47 -6.25 11.43 3.14
C TRP A 47 -7.72 11.78 3.42
N SER A 48 -8.56 11.57 2.42
CA SER A 48 -10.01 11.72 2.51
C SER A 48 -10.71 10.52 1.89
N ILE A 49 -11.81 10.08 2.47
CA ILE A 49 -12.67 9.06 1.87
C ILE A 49 -13.50 9.73 0.77
N LEU A 50 -13.56 9.10 -0.41
CA LEU A 50 -14.33 9.61 -1.53
C LEU A 50 -15.68 8.90 -1.64
N PRO A 51 -16.79 9.64 -1.87
CA PRO A 51 -18.03 9.02 -2.29
C PRO A 51 -17.88 8.44 -3.71
N ALA A 52 -18.62 7.37 -4.02
CA ALA A 52 -18.53 6.66 -5.30
C ALA A 52 -18.70 7.59 -6.54
N GLY A 53 -19.56 8.60 -6.44
CA GLY A 53 -19.77 9.59 -7.52
C GLY A 53 -18.53 10.45 -7.84
N ALA A 54 -17.62 10.65 -6.88
CA ALA A 54 -16.42 11.48 -7.02
C ALA A 54 -15.14 10.68 -7.36
N ALA A 55 -15.20 9.35 -7.27
CA ALA A 55 -14.07 8.47 -7.58
C ALA A 55 -13.82 8.37 -9.09
N ARG A 56 -12.58 8.50 -9.54
CA ARG A 56 -12.21 8.32 -10.94
C ARG A 56 -11.97 6.85 -11.28
N LEU A 57 -11.50 6.08 -10.32
CA LEU A 57 -11.09 4.70 -10.50
C LEU A 57 -12.28 3.74 -10.46
N THR A 58 -12.36 2.82 -11.42
CA THR A 58 -13.35 1.75 -11.44
C THR A 58 -12.70 0.44 -11.86
N LEU A 59 -13.23 -0.68 -11.38
CA LEU A 59 -12.87 -2.02 -11.83
C LEU A 59 -14.15 -2.83 -12.00
N ASN A 60 -14.48 -3.18 -13.25
CA ASN A 60 -15.74 -3.83 -13.59
C ASN A 60 -15.53 -5.32 -13.86
N LEU A 61 -15.38 -6.11 -12.80
CA LEU A 61 -15.18 -7.56 -12.89
C LEU A 61 -16.32 -8.33 -12.22
N ALA A 62 -16.74 -9.40 -12.87
CA ALA A 62 -17.66 -10.36 -12.26
C ALA A 62 -16.99 -11.00 -11.02
N GLY A 63 -17.73 -11.05 -9.92
CA GLY A 63 -17.28 -11.70 -8.68
C GLY A 63 -16.48 -10.82 -7.72
N LEU A 64 -16.20 -9.55 -8.05
CA LEU A 64 -15.69 -8.61 -7.04
C LEU A 64 -16.77 -8.34 -5.98
N PRO A 65 -16.46 -8.46 -4.68
CA PRO A 65 -17.45 -8.27 -3.63
C PRO A 65 -17.74 -6.78 -3.40
N GLY A 66 -19.03 -6.43 -3.39
CA GLY A 66 -19.52 -5.13 -2.94
C GLY A 66 -19.01 -3.91 -3.72
N GLU A 67 -19.15 -2.74 -3.10
CA GLU A 67 -18.60 -1.49 -3.63
C GLU A 67 -17.14 -1.29 -3.19
N ALA A 68 -16.34 -0.63 -4.03
CA ALA A 68 -14.96 -0.30 -3.68
C ALA A 68 -14.92 0.75 -2.57
N ARG A 69 -13.94 0.63 -1.68
CA ARG A 69 -13.56 1.72 -0.77
C ARG A 69 -12.64 2.67 -1.51
N HIS A 70 -13.07 3.92 -1.66
CA HIS A 70 -12.31 4.95 -2.36
C HIS A 70 -11.68 5.94 -1.39
N ALA A 71 -10.41 6.27 -1.62
CA ALA A 71 -9.71 7.30 -0.86
C ALA A 71 -8.87 8.18 -1.78
N ARG A 72 -8.64 9.42 -1.37
CA ARG A 72 -7.76 10.36 -2.05
C ARG A 72 -6.81 11.03 -1.08
N PHE A 73 -5.53 10.98 -1.40
CA PHE A 73 -4.49 11.81 -0.83
C PHE A 73 -4.32 13.08 -1.67
N ARG A 74 -4.11 14.21 -1.00
CA ARG A 74 -3.61 15.44 -1.61
C ARG A 74 -2.46 15.98 -0.77
N SER A 75 -1.34 16.31 -1.41
CA SER A 75 -0.25 16.99 -0.73
C SER A 75 -0.62 18.44 -0.40
N ALA A 76 -0.03 18.99 0.66
CA ALA A 76 -0.26 20.36 1.12
C ALA A 76 0.15 21.42 0.08
N ASP A 77 1.18 21.11 -0.72
CA ASP A 77 1.62 21.95 -1.83
C ASP A 77 0.79 21.79 -3.12
N GLY A 78 -0.21 20.90 -3.11
CA GLY A 78 -1.10 20.61 -4.24
C GLY A 78 -0.44 19.91 -5.43
N ARG A 79 0.84 19.54 -5.32
CA ARG A 79 1.60 18.95 -6.43
C ARG A 79 1.27 17.49 -6.65
N TYR A 80 0.90 16.76 -5.60
CA TYR A 80 0.68 15.32 -5.63
C TYR A 80 -0.77 14.99 -5.29
N VAL A 81 -1.35 14.09 -6.08
CA VAL A 81 -2.67 13.50 -5.81
C VAL A 81 -2.55 11.99 -5.98
N GLU A 82 -2.98 11.23 -4.97
CA GLU A 82 -3.16 9.79 -5.13
C GLU A 82 -4.62 9.44 -4.90
N GLU A 83 -5.20 8.63 -5.78
CA GLU A 83 -6.51 8.03 -5.58
C GLU A 83 -6.35 6.51 -5.50
N THR A 84 -7.06 5.88 -4.57
CA THR A 84 -7.15 4.43 -4.45
C THR A 84 -8.60 3.97 -4.51
N ALA A 85 -8.80 2.80 -5.10
CA ALA A 85 -10.04 2.04 -5.04
C ALA A 85 -9.68 0.61 -4.62
N GLN A 86 -10.29 0.11 -3.55
CA GLN A 86 -10.00 -1.22 -3.02
C GLN A 86 -11.27 -2.04 -2.87
N TRP A 87 -11.24 -3.27 -3.40
CA TRP A 87 -12.28 -4.28 -3.27
C TRP A 87 -11.79 -5.44 -2.39
N GLY A 88 -12.68 -5.94 -1.55
CA GLY A 88 -12.40 -7.05 -0.63
C GLY A 88 -12.10 -6.62 0.80
N GLY A 89 -11.97 -7.62 1.67
CA GLY A 89 -11.79 -7.48 3.12
C GLY A 89 -11.96 -8.80 3.88
N ASP A 90 -12.64 -9.78 3.29
CA ASP A 90 -12.97 -11.07 3.90
C ASP A 90 -12.29 -12.26 3.20
N SER A 91 -12.07 -13.35 3.93
CA SER A 91 -11.40 -14.54 3.44
C SER A 91 -12.28 -15.34 2.46
N GLY A 92 -11.71 -15.71 1.30
CA GLY A 92 -12.37 -16.58 0.32
C GLY A 92 -13.05 -15.87 -0.86
N ALA A 93 -13.03 -14.54 -0.91
CA ALA A 93 -13.47 -13.76 -2.07
C ALA A 93 -12.27 -13.22 -2.88
N PRO A 94 -12.46 -12.84 -4.15
CA PRO A 94 -11.45 -12.09 -4.88
C PRO A 94 -11.16 -10.76 -4.19
N SER A 95 -9.93 -10.28 -4.33
CA SER A 95 -9.51 -8.97 -3.84
C SER A 95 -8.85 -8.17 -4.96
N ALA A 96 -9.00 -6.85 -4.91
CA ALA A 96 -8.40 -5.98 -5.91
C ALA A 96 -8.07 -4.61 -5.33
N GLY A 97 -7.07 -3.97 -5.92
CA GLY A 97 -6.68 -2.62 -5.61
C GLY A 97 -6.24 -1.90 -6.88
N VAL A 98 -6.75 -0.70 -7.10
CA VAL A 98 -6.31 0.20 -8.18
C VAL A 98 -5.84 1.50 -7.54
N ARG A 99 -4.67 1.99 -7.93
CA ARG A 99 -4.09 3.26 -7.49
C ARG A 99 -3.77 4.11 -8.71
N LEU A 100 -4.16 5.37 -8.68
CA LEU A 100 -3.70 6.41 -9.59
C LEU A 100 -2.89 7.40 -8.79
N SER A 101 -1.65 7.63 -9.19
CA SER A 101 -0.74 8.61 -8.59
C SER A 101 -0.43 9.66 -9.65
N GLU A 102 -0.64 10.93 -9.33
CA GLU A 102 -0.43 12.08 -10.23
C GLU A 102 0.51 13.10 -9.57
N ALA A 103 1.37 13.72 -10.37
CA ALA A 103 2.28 14.79 -9.91
C ALA A 103 2.39 15.93 -10.93
N SER A 104 2.55 17.18 -10.45
CA SER A 104 2.76 18.37 -11.29
C SER A 104 3.65 19.43 -10.60
N PRO A 105 4.91 19.66 -11.04
CA PRO A 105 5.75 18.83 -11.91
C PRO A 105 6.46 17.70 -11.14
N GLY A 106 7.11 16.77 -11.84
CA GLY A 106 7.92 15.69 -11.25
C GLY A 106 7.29 14.30 -11.37
N PRO A 107 7.97 13.25 -10.87
CA PRO A 107 7.41 11.90 -10.86
C PRO A 107 6.25 11.80 -9.86
N PRO A 108 5.24 10.94 -10.12
CA PRO A 108 4.19 10.66 -9.15
C PRO A 108 4.73 10.16 -7.81
N LEU A 109 3.99 10.41 -6.72
CA LEU A 109 4.39 10.01 -5.36
C LEU A 109 4.66 8.50 -5.27
N THR A 110 3.73 7.69 -5.80
CA THR A 110 3.95 6.29 -6.12
C THR A 110 4.18 6.12 -7.62
N ASP A 111 5.39 5.72 -8.02
CA ASP A 111 5.75 5.40 -9.40
C ASP A 111 6.55 4.08 -9.47
N PRO A 112 5.89 2.91 -9.34
CA PRO A 112 6.57 1.62 -9.32
C PRO A 112 7.30 1.36 -10.63
N ASP A 113 8.58 0.98 -10.55
CA ASP A 113 9.43 0.64 -11.69
C ASP A 113 9.12 -0.74 -12.30
N GLY A 114 8.42 -1.59 -11.57
CA GLY A 114 7.98 -2.92 -12.00
C GLY A 114 7.03 -3.59 -11.00
N PRO A 115 6.69 -4.87 -11.22
CA PRO A 115 5.65 -5.55 -10.44
C PRO A 115 6.02 -5.74 -8.96
N ASN A 116 7.30 -5.88 -8.64
CA ASN A 116 7.76 -5.98 -7.25
C ASN A 116 7.46 -4.70 -6.45
N ALA A 117 7.57 -3.53 -7.08
CA ALA A 117 7.32 -2.24 -6.43
C ALA A 117 5.80 -1.97 -6.21
N ILE A 118 4.91 -2.72 -6.85
CA ILE A 118 3.46 -2.60 -6.65
C ILE A 118 3.05 -3.22 -5.30
N ILE A 119 3.64 -4.36 -4.92
CA ILE A 119 3.29 -5.14 -3.72
C ILE A 119 3.28 -4.30 -2.42
N PRO A 120 4.35 -3.54 -2.07
CA PRO A 120 4.36 -2.76 -0.83
C PRO A 120 3.33 -1.63 -0.80
N SER A 121 2.71 -1.28 -1.95
CA SER A 121 1.65 -0.28 -1.99
C SER A 121 0.30 -0.79 -1.45
N TRP A 122 0.19 -2.08 -1.13
CA TRP A 122 -1.05 -2.73 -0.75
C TRP A 122 -0.85 -3.60 0.48
N THR A 123 -1.53 -3.26 1.58
CA THR A 123 -1.50 -4.04 2.84
C THR A 123 -1.90 -5.50 2.64
N ALA A 124 -2.80 -5.78 1.68
CA ALA A 124 -3.21 -7.14 1.35
C ALA A 124 -2.07 -8.02 0.79
N LEU A 125 -1.02 -7.39 0.24
CA LEU A 125 0.07 -8.08 -0.45
C LEU A 125 1.42 -7.96 0.26
N GLN A 126 1.61 -6.95 1.12
CA GLN A 126 2.94 -6.55 1.64
C GLN A 126 3.74 -7.67 2.31
N ASP A 127 3.06 -8.65 2.94
CA ASP A 127 3.71 -9.77 3.64
C ASP A 127 3.88 -11.02 2.75
N LYS A 128 3.55 -10.91 1.46
CA LYS A 128 3.59 -12.03 0.51
C LYS A 128 4.83 -11.94 -0.37
N ARG A 129 5.43 -13.10 -0.63
CA ARG A 129 6.52 -13.23 -1.60
C ARG A 129 5.93 -13.65 -2.96
N PRO A 130 6.08 -12.84 -4.02
CA PRO A 130 5.57 -13.20 -5.33
C PRO A 130 6.45 -14.28 -5.98
N ALA A 131 5.82 -15.20 -6.69
CA ALA A 131 6.45 -16.01 -7.72
C ALA A 131 5.84 -15.64 -9.08
N PHE A 132 6.53 -14.78 -9.84
CA PHE A 132 6.07 -14.36 -11.16
C PHE A 132 6.21 -15.49 -12.17
N THR A 133 5.17 -15.66 -12.99
CA THR A 133 5.08 -16.75 -13.97
C THR A 133 5.02 -16.23 -15.39
N GLU A 134 4.45 -15.04 -15.60
CA GLU A 134 4.19 -14.55 -16.96
C GLU A 134 4.07 -13.02 -16.96
N PRO A 135 4.92 -12.30 -17.73
CA PRO A 135 4.67 -10.93 -18.12
C PRO A 135 3.78 -10.87 -19.36
N GLY A 136 2.99 -9.82 -19.48
CA GLY A 136 2.18 -9.53 -20.67
C GLY A 136 1.83 -8.06 -20.80
N SER A 137 1.12 -7.74 -21.87
CA SER A 137 0.52 -6.42 -22.09
C SER A 137 -0.87 -6.57 -22.68
N ALA A 138 -1.77 -5.65 -22.36
CA ALA A 138 -3.11 -5.60 -22.92
C ALA A 138 -3.55 -4.14 -23.11
N GLN A 139 -4.42 -3.92 -24.10
CA GLN A 139 -5.00 -2.62 -24.36
C GLN A 139 -6.18 -2.36 -23.41
N ALA A 140 -6.11 -1.29 -22.62
CA ALA A 140 -7.24 -0.75 -21.86
C ALA A 140 -7.80 0.51 -22.55
N ALA A 141 -8.90 1.05 -22.01
CA ALA A 141 -9.55 2.25 -22.56
C ALA A 141 -8.64 3.49 -22.60
N PHE A 142 -7.61 3.54 -21.73
CA PHE A 142 -6.69 4.68 -21.59
C PHE A 142 -5.28 4.41 -22.13
N GLY A 143 -5.03 3.23 -22.73
CA GLY A 143 -3.72 2.90 -23.29
C GLY A 143 -3.26 1.46 -23.01
N PRO A 144 -2.06 1.10 -23.49
CA PRO A 144 -1.46 -0.21 -23.22
C PRO A 144 -1.02 -0.31 -21.76
N VAL A 145 -1.42 -1.38 -21.09
CA VAL A 145 -1.10 -1.66 -19.69
C VAL A 145 -0.23 -2.91 -19.64
N SER A 146 0.87 -2.84 -18.92
CA SER A 146 1.71 -4.00 -18.63
C SER A 146 1.12 -4.76 -17.45
N TRP A 147 1.16 -6.08 -17.50
CA TRP A 147 0.68 -6.93 -16.42
C TRP A 147 1.59 -8.13 -16.18
N TRP A 148 1.51 -8.68 -14.98
CA TRP A 148 2.26 -9.85 -14.55
C TRP A 148 1.37 -10.77 -13.73
N ARG A 149 1.37 -12.07 -14.08
CA ARG A 149 0.77 -13.10 -13.24
C ARG A 149 1.77 -13.58 -12.20
N ALA A 150 1.32 -13.66 -10.95
CA ALA A 150 2.13 -14.13 -9.85
C ALA A 150 1.32 -15.00 -8.88
N SER A 151 1.98 -16.02 -8.33
CA SER A 151 1.47 -16.68 -7.13
C SER A 151 1.91 -15.86 -5.91
N LEU A 152 0.96 -15.51 -5.04
CA LEU A 152 1.17 -14.75 -3.81
C LEU A 152 0.53 -15.52 -2.65
N GLY A 153 1.33 -16.34 -1.98
CA GLY A 153 0.82 -17.33 -1.04
C GLY A 153 -0.01 -18.41 -1.76
N THR A 154 -1.29 -18.56 -1.38
CA THR A 154 -2.22 -19.52 -1.97
C THR A 154 -3.09 -18.94 -3.09
N ALA A 155 -2.98 -17.63 -3.35
CA ALA A 155 -3.72 -16.92 -4.39
C ALA A 155 -2.87 -16.77 -5.65
N VAL A 156 -3.54 -16.75 -6.80
CA VAL A 156 -2.95 -16.32 -8.07
C VAL A 156 -3.48 -14.92 -8.38
N CYS A 157 -2.56 -13.99 -8.63
CA CYS A 157 -2.87 -12.60 -8.85
C CYS A 157 -2.32 -12.09 -10.18
N VAL A 158 -2.95 -11.02 -10.66
CA VAL A 158 -2.48 -10.15 -11.73
C VAL A 158 -2.05 -8.86 -11.07
N LEU A 159 -0.81 -8.45 -11.30
CA LEU A 159 -0.34 -7.11 -10.99
C LEU A 159 -0.26 -6.33 -12.29
N PHE A 160 -0.63 -5.05 -12.29
CA PHE A 160 -0.64 -4.25 -13.51
C PHE A 160 -0.07 -2.85 -13.28
N LEU A 161 0.50 -2.28 -14.35
CA LEU A 161 1.14 -0.99 -14.37
C LEU A 161 0.91 -0.30 -15.71
N HIS A 162 0.54 0.97 -15.65
CA HIS A 162 0.44 1.86 -16.79
C HIS A 162 0.99 3.23 -16.41
N ARG A 163 1.92 3.75 -17.21
CA ARG A 163 2.36 5.14 -17.12
C ARG A 163 1.58 5.93 -18.15
N LEU A 164 0.74 6.83 -17.69
CA LEU A 164 -0.02 7.70 -18.58
C LEU A 164 0.97 8.68 -19.23
N PRO A 165 0.82 8.98 -20.52
CA PRO A 165 1.63 10.00 -21.16
C PRO A 165 1.43 11.33 -20.42
N PRO A 166 2.51 12.11 -20.19
CA PRO A 166 2.40 13.37 -19.48
C PRO A 166 1.45 14.31 -20.21
N GLN A 167 0.40 14.77 -19.53
CA GLN A 167 -0.48 15.82 -20.06
C GLN A 167 0.07 17.18 -19.61
N GLN A 168 0.77 17.87 -20.52
CA GLN A 168 1.34 19.25 -20.45
C GLN A 168 2.14 19.65 -19.19
N THR A 169 1.69 19.33 -17.98
CA THR A 169 2.35 19.59 -16.70
C THR A 169 2.26 18.44 -15.69
N ALA A 170 1.47 17.39 -15.95
CA ALA A 170 1.24 16.31 -14.99
C ALA A 170 1.71 14.94 -15.49
N ALA A 171 2.54 14.27 -14.69
CA ALA A 171 2.86 12.85 -14.84
C ALA A 171 1.85 12.03 -14.04
N ALA A 172 1.47 10.86 -14.55
CA ALA A 172 0.56 9.97 -13.83
C ALA A 172 0.90 8.49 -14.03
N THR A 173 0.81 7.73 -12.95
CA THR A 173 1.02 6.28 -12.93
C THR A 173 -0.22 5.60 -12.35
N LEU A 174 -0.76 4.64 -13.09
CA LEU A 174 -1.84 3.75 -12.66
C LEU A 174 -1.26 2.36 -12.39
N SER A 175 -1.47 1.84 -11.19
CA SER A 175 -0.96 0.53 -10.80
C SER A 175 -1.95 -0.19 -9.90
N GLY A 176 -1.78 -1.50 -9.75
CA GLY A 176 -2.68 -2.24 -8.89
C GLY A 176 -2.56 -3.74 -9.03
N TYR A 177 -3.55 -4.43 -8.47
CA TYR A 177 -3.64 -5.87 -8.48
C TYR A 177 -5.09 -6.36 -8.53
N TYR A 178 -5.25 -7.60 -8.96
CA TYR A 178 -6.41 -8.44 -8.75
C TYR A 178 -5.93 -9.82 -8.32
N CYS A 179 -6.49 -10.38 -7.25
CA CYS A 179 -6.19 -11.73 -6.79
C CYS A 179 -7.47 -12.57 -6.80
N ASN A 180 -7.39 -13.74 -7.42
CA ASN A 180 -8.44 -14.75 -7.26
C ASN A 180 -8.44 -15.34 -5.84
N PRO A 181 -9.55 -15.94 -5.40
CA PRO A 181 -9.59 -16.70 -4.16
C PRO A 181 -8.52 -17.80 -4.14
N PRO A 182 -8.03 -18.18 -2.96
CA PRO A 182 -7.09 -19.29 -2.81
C PRO A 182 -7.52 -20.55 -3.55
N GLY A 183 -6.60 -21.17 -4.28
CA GLY A 183 -6.85 -22.40 -5.05
C GLY A 183 -7.66 -22.21 -6.34
N SER A 184 -8.14 -21.00 -6.64
CA SER A 184 -8.79 -20.70 -7.92
C SER A 184 -7.75 -20.32 -8.98
N PRO A 185 -7.77 -20.96 -10.16
CA PRO A 185 -6.84 -20.63 -11.23
C PRO A 185 -7.13 -19.24 -11.78
N LEU A 186 -6.11 -18.60 -12.35
CA LEU A 186 -6.24 -17.37 -13.13
C LEU A 186 -5.41 -17.54 -14.41
N SER A 187 -6.08 -17.62 -15.56
CA SER A 187 -5.44 -17.80 -16.87
C SER A 187 -4.91 -16.49 -17.44
N SER A 188 -4.11 -16.55 -18.51
CA SER A 188 -3.64 -15.36 -19.23
C SER A 188 -4.80 -14.55 -19.81
N ASP A 189 -5.83 -15.19 -20.37
CA ASP A 189 -7.02 -14.50 -20.90
C ASP A 189 -7.81 -13.81 -19.78
N ALA A 190 -7.88 -14.42 -18.60
CA ALA A 190 -8.46 -13.79 -17.42
C ALA A 190 -7.63 -12.57 -16.98
N ALA A 191 -6.30 -12.63 -17.08
CA ALA A 191 -5.43 -11.48 -16.79
C ALA A 191 -5.64 -10.32 -17.77
N VAL A 192 -5.80 -10.61 -19.07
CA VAL A 192 -6.17 -9.62 -20.08
C VAL A 192 -7.53 -9.00 -19.75
N THR A 193 -8.51 -9.82 -19.36
CA THR A 193 -9.84 -9.35 -18.96
C THR A 193 -9.79 -8.42 -17.74
N VAL A 194 -8.99 -8.77 -16.73
CA VAL A 194 -8.73 -7.90 -15.56
C VAL A 194 -8.24 -6.53 -16.02
N VAL A 195 -7.22 -6.49 -16.88
CA VAL A 195 -6.64 -5.23 -17.36
C VAL A 195 -7.64 -4.41 -18.18
N GLN A 196 -8.40 -5.05 -19.06
CA GLN A 196 -9.41 -4.40 -19.90
C GLN A 196 -10.59 -3.83 -19.09
N SER A 197 -10.85 -4.38 -17.91
CA SER A 197 -11.94 -3.96 -17.03
C SER A 197 -11.62 -2.71 -16.19
N ILE A 198 -10.37 -2.23 -16.21
CA ILE A 198 -9.95 -1.04 -15.48
C ILE A 198 -10.52 0.18 -16.19
N GLY A 199 -11.23 1.03 -15.43
CA GLY A 199 -11.72 2.30 -15.90
C GLY A 199 -11.08 3.46 -15.14
N LEU A 200 -10.82 4.54 -15.88
CA LEU A 200 -10.33 5.81 -15.36
C LEU A 200 -11.20 6.94 -15.91
N ARG A 201 -12.00 7.56 -15.05
CA ARG A 201 -12.80 8.73 -15.43
C ARG A 201 -11.93 10.00 -15.47
N PRO A 202 -12.28 10.98 -16.32
CA PRO A 202 -11.68 12.31 -16.28
C PRO A 202 -11.76 12.92 -14.88
N ARG A 203 -10.81 13.80 -14.57
CA ARG A 203 -10.87 14.58 -13.32
C ARG A 203 -12.15 15.43 -13.36
N PRO A 204 -12.97 15.45 -12.29
CA PRO A 204 -14.06 16.40 -12.19
C PRO A 204 -13.48 17.82 -12.25
N GLU A 205 -13.90 18.62 -13.21
CA GLU A 205 -13.49 20.03 -13.30
C GLU A 205 -14.08 20.80 -12.11
N GLY A 206 -13.24 21.52 -11.34
CA GLY A 206 -13.69 22.46 -10.30
C GLY A 206 -13.78 21.96 -8.85
N GLN A 207 -12.94 21.03 -8.38
CA GLN A 207 -12.87 20.60 -6.97
C GLN A 207 -11.45 20.53 -6.36
#